data_AF-A0A023FP46-F1
#
_entry.id   AF-A0A023FP46-F1
#
_cell.length_a   1.000
_cell.length_b   1.000
_cell.length_c   1.000
_cell.angle_alpha   90.00
_cell.angle_beta   90.00
_cell.angle_gamma   90.00
#
_symmetry.space_group_name_H-M   'P 1'
#
loop_
_entity.id
_entity.type
_entity.pdbx_description
1 polymer ?
#
loop_
_entity_poly.entity_id
_entity_poly.type
_entity_poly.pdbx_seq_one_letter_code
_entity_poly.pdbx_strand_id
1 'polypeptide(L)'
;MGLPRLDVWFAGANDDLPPFSFALSLSFLNSPSGVLTIAEIVSGILTFALAYSSRVYVYQLSKLVVRVEPEPSIIYVIFVSFMYWFVSLLVLASALLSNTGINVTSTFFYVLLEAFGFVFYLSGGISLLALEASQSVATAAGVFSIISAVLHGLHALLVYLKKKK
;
A
#
# COMPACT_ATOMS: atom_id res chain seq x y z
N MET A 1 -52.43 -21.18 -28.90
CA MET A 1 -51.59 -21.34 -27.70
C MET A 1 -50.85 -20.02 -27.51
N GLY A 2 -51.28 -19.19 -26.56
CA GLY A 2 -50.63 -17.92 -26.25
C GLY A 2 -49.51 -18.13 -25.22
N LEU A 3 -48.35 -17.52 -25.45
CA LEU A 3 -47.25 -17.52 -24.48
C LEU A 3 -47.69 -16.83 -23.18
N PRO A 4 -47.23 -17.30 -22.00
CA PRO A 4 -47.55 -16.66 -20.74
C PRO A 4 -46.92 -15.28 -20.70
N ARG A 5 -47.73 -14.24 -20.42
CA ARG A 5 -47.20 -12.92 -20.08
C ARG A 5 -46.57 -13.02 -18.69
N LEU A 6 -45.25 -12.85 -18.64
CA LEU A 6 -44.57 -12.51 -17.40
C LEU A 6 -44.97 -11.06 -17.07
N ASP A 7 -45.88 -10.90 -16.12
CA ASP A 7 -46.11 -9.61 -15.48
C ASP A 7 -44.86 -9.27 -14.68
N VAL A 8 -43.92 -8.58 -15.32
CA VAL A 8 -42.78 -7.98 -14.65
C VAL A 8 -43.32 -6.80 -13.86
N TRP A 9 -43.71 -7.07 -12.63
CA TRP A 9 -43.97 -6.05 -11.64
C TRP A 9 -42.62 -5.43 -11.27
N PHE A 10 -42.25 -4.34 -11.94
CA PHE A 10 -41.27 -3.43 -11.35
C PHE A 10 -41.96 -2.89 -10.11
N ALA A 11 -41.67 -3.50 -8.96
CA ALA A 11 -41.99 -2.89 -7.69
C ALA A 11 -41.46 -1.45 -7.80
N GLY A 12 -42.37 -0.47 -7.71
CA GLY A 12 -41.99 0.91 -7.48
C GLY A 12 -41.33 0.96 -6.11
N ALA A 13 -40.10 0.46 -6.03
CA ALA A 13 -39.22 0.74 -4.94
C ALA A 13 -38.93 2.22 -5.11
N ASN A 14 -39.43 3.02 -4.18
CA ASN A 14 -38.78 4.29 -3.90
C ASN A 14 -37.31 3.91 -3.64
N ASP A 15 -36.46 4.13 -4.63
CA ASP A 15 -35.00 4.00 -4.53
C ASP A 15 -34.47 5.14 -3.65
N ASP A 16 -35.05 5.30 -2.45
CA ASP A 16 -34.50 6.06 -1.35
C ASP A 16 -33.32 5.24 -0.77
N LEU A 17 -32.35 4.93 -1.62
CA LEU A 17 -31.02 4.58 -1.15
C LEU A 17 -30.57 5.77 -0.29
N PRO A 18 -30.09 5.52 0.94
CA PRO A 18 -29.66 6.61 1.81
C PRO A 18 -28.69 7.49 1.04
N PRO A 19 -28.87 8.83 1.04
CA PRO A 19 -28.02 9.72 0.28
C PRO A 19 -26.57 9.46 0.68
N PHE A 20 -25.71 9.23 -0.33
CA PHE A 20 -24.30 9.05 -0.09
C PHE A 20 -23.75 10.37 0.49
N SER A 21 -23.57 10.42 1.80
CA SER A 21 -23.04 11.59 2.51
C SER A 21 -21.56 11.38 2.74
N PHE A 22 -20.73 12.16 2.06
CA PHE A 22 -19.32 12.28 2.39
C PHE A 22 -19.17 13.16 3.63
N ALA A 23 -18.63 12.60 4.71
CA ALA A 23 -18.25 13.36 5.89
C ALA A 23 -16.73 13.31 6.01
N LEU A 24 -16.06 14.46 5.89
CA LEU A 24 -14.62 14.53 6.07
C LEU A 24 -14.28 14.38 7.55
N SER A 25 -13.77 13.20 7.94
CA SER A 25 -13.36 12.94 9.33
C SER A 25 -11.85 13.08 9.49
N LEU A 26 -11.38 14.23 9.97
CA LEU A 26 -9.96 14.45 10.29
C LEU A 26 -9.53 13.74 11.58
N SER A 27 -10.47 13.18 12.34
CA SER A 27 -10.19 12.49 13.61
C SER A 27 -9.25 11.31 13.44
N PHE A 28 -9.30 10.63 12.29
CA PHE A 28 -8.41 9.51 11.98
C PHE A 28 -6.95 9.93 11.85
N LEU A 29 -6.66 11.09 11.25
CA LEU A 29 -5.29 11.61 11.06
C LEU A 29 -4.58 11.87 12.40
N ASN A 30 -5.33 12.20 13.44
CA ASN A 30 -4.80 12.44 14.78
C ASN A 30 -4.68 11.15 15.61
N SER A 31 -5.13 10.00 15.08
CA SER A 31 -5.00 8.72 15.76
C SER A 31 -3.63 8.08 15.49
N PRO A 32 -3.08 7.26 16.41
CA PRO A 32 -1.82 6.55 16.18
C PRO A 32 -1.82 5.71 14.89
N SER A 33 -2.95 5.07 14.56
CA SER A 33 -3.10 4.32 13.31
C SER A 33 -3.05 5.23 12.09
N GLY A 34 -3.72 6.38 12.12
CA GLY A 34 -3.66 7.33 10.99
C GLY A 34 -2.26 7.89 10.77
N VAL A 35 -1.53 8.21 11.84
CA VAL A 35 -0.13 8.67 11.74
C VAL A 35 0.76 7.59 11.11
N LEU A 36 0.59 6.33 11.52
CA LEU A 36 1.33 5.22 10.92
C LEU A 36 0.97 4.99 9.45
N THR A 37 -0.32 5.01 9.10
CA THR A 37 -0.75 4.91 7.69
C THR A 37 -0.13 6.00 6.83
N ILE A 38 -0.06 7.24 7.30
CA ILE A 38 0.60 8.34 6.57
C ILE A 38 2.10 8.06 6.42
N ALA A 39 2.76 7.62 7.49
CA ALA A 39 4.19 7.29 7.46
C ALA A 39 4.48 6.16 6.48
N GLU A 40 3.64 5.11 6.44
CA GLU A 40 3.72 3.98 5.51
C GLU A 40 3.54 4.43 4.05
N ILE A 41 2.59 5.33 3.79
CA ILE A 41 2.38 5.88 2.45
C ILE A 41 3.61 6.66 2.02
N VAL A 42 4.14 7.55 2.86
CA VAL A 42 5.31 8.37 2.54
C VAL A 42 6.53 7.49 2.33
N SER A 43 6.82 6.55 3.24
CA SER A 43 7.96 5.65 3.11
C SER A 43 7.83 4.70 1.91
N GLY A 44 6.62 4.24 1.62
CA GLY A 44 6.32 3.41 0.45
C GLY A 44 6.51 4.15 -0.87
N ILE A 45 6.07 5.42 -0.97
CA ILE A 45 6.31 6.27 -2.14
C ILE A 45 7.81 6.52 -2.33
N LEU A 46 8.54 6.81 -1.26
CA LEU A 46 9.99 7.00 -1.33
C LEU A 46 10.71 5.73 -1.76
N THR A 47 10.33 4.58 -1.20
CA THR A 47 10.85 3.25 -1.60
C THR A 47 10.58 3.00 -3.08
N PHE A 48 9.34 3.24 -3.54
CA PHE A 48 8.94 3.08 -4.93
C PHE A 48 9.75 3.99 -5.86
N ALA A 49 9.86 5.28 -5.54
CA ALA A 49 10.57 6.26 -6.37
C ALA A 49 12.06 5.92 -6.48
N LEU A 50 12.70 5.52 -5.38
CA LEU A 50 14.11 5.14 -5.37
C LEU A 50 14.34 3.83 -6.13
N ALA A 51 13.53 2.79 -5.88
CA ALA A 51 13.63 1.51 -6.58
C ALA A 51 13.37 1.67 -8.09
N TYR A 52 12.37 2.48 -8.47
CA TYR A 52 12.11 2.79 -9.86
C TYR A 52 13.27 3.56 -10.50
N SER A 53 13.88 4.50 -9.77
CA SER A 53 15.04 5.26 -10.25
C SER A 53 16.28 4.39 -10.41
N SER A 54 16.48 3.39 -9.55
CA SER A 54 17.59 2.44 -9.63
C SER A 54 17.40 1.34 -10.68
N ARG A 55 16.27 1.31 -11.41
CA ARG A 55 15.96 0.20 -12.34
C ARG A 55 16.86 0.14 -13.58
N VAL A 56 17.42 1.26 -14.01
CA VAL A 56 18.29 1.30 -15.21
C VAL A 56 19.67 1.74 -14.80
N TYR A 57 20.63 0.84 -14.92
CA TYR A 57 22.05 1.18 -14.81
C TYR A 57 22.62 1.44 -16.19
N VAL A 58 23.30 2.59 -16.30
CA VAL A 58 23.97 3.02 -17.52
C VAL A 58 25.47 3.02 -17.23
N TYR A 59 26.17 2.02 -17.75
CA TYR A 59 27.63 2.01 -17.74
C TYR A 59 28.13 2.76 -18.96
N GLN A 60 28.88 3.84 -18.73
CA GLN A 60 29.63 4.53 -19.78
C GLN A 60 31.06 3.99 -19.81
N LEU A 61 31.32 3.03 -20.67
CA LEU A 61 32.69 2.58 -20.97
C LEU A 61 33.23 3.39 -22.14
N SER A 62 33.86 4.54 -21.85
CA SER A 62 34.58 5.46 -22.77
C SER A 62 33.82 5.98 -24.01
N LYS A 63 33.19 5.13 -24.82
CA LYS A 63 32.29 5.47 -25.96
C LYS A 63 31.07 4.55 -26.07
N LEU A 64 30.95 3.51 -25.26
CA LEU A 64 29.83 2.58 -25.28
C LEU A 64 28.92 2.80 -24.06
N VAL A 65 27.64 2.99 -24.33
CA VAL A 65 26.58 3.09 -23.32
C VAL A 65 25.90 1.73 -23.23
N VAL A 66 26.24 0.93 -22.21
CA VAL A 66 25.60 -0.36 -21.97
C VAL A 66 24.45 -0.16 -20.99
N ARG A 67 23.23 -0.48 -21.43
CA ARG A 67 22.05 -0.55 -20.56
C ARG A 67 21.91 -1.98 -20.07
N VAL A 68 21.94 -2.15 -18.76
CA VAL A 68 21.73 -3.45 -18.12
C VAL A 68 20.25 -3.57 -17.74
N GLU A 69 19.70 -4.77 -17.89
CA GLU A 69 18.34 -5.07 -17.46
C GLU A 69 18.19 -4.91 -15.93
N PRO A 70 17.00 -4.53 -15.43
CA PRO A 70 16.77 -4.38 -14.01
C PRO A 70 16.92 -5.71 -13.26
N GLU A 71 17.67 -5.69 -12.16
CA GLU A 71 17.78 -6.83 -11.26
C GLU A 71 16.39 -7.26 -10.72
N PRO A 72 16.10 -8.57 -10.60
CA PRO A 72 14.82 -9.07 -10.11
C PRO A 72 14.42 -8.50 -8.74
N SER A 73 15.39 -8.25 -7.87
CA SER A 73 15.17 -7.63 -6.55
C SER A 73 14.60 -6.22 -6.65
N ILE A 74 15.06 -5.42 -7.61
CA ILE A 74 14.54 -4.06 -7.85
C ILE A 74 13.10 -4.13 -8.35
N ILE A 75 12.82 -5.04 -9.29
CA ILE A 75 11.47 -5.25 -9.83
C ILE A 75 10.50 -5.68 -8.71
N TYR A 76 10.92 -6.61 -7.85
CA TYR A 76 10.14 -7.06 -6.69
C TYR A 76 9.77 -5.89 -5.77
N VAL A 77 10.74 -5.06 -5.39
CA VAL A 77 10.50 -3.92 -4.49
C VAL A 77 9.59 -2.88 -5.15
N ILE A 78 9.70 -2.65 -6.46
CA ILE A 78 8.79 -1.75 -7.19
C ILE A 78 7.33 -2.23 -7.05
N PHE A 79 7.06 -3.52 -7.27
CA PHE A 79 5.70 -4.06 -7.17
C PHE A 79 5.16 -4.03 -5.75
N VAL A 80 5.96 -4.49 -4.78
CA VAL A 80 5.59 -4.46 -3.36
C VAL A 80 5.29 -3.03 -2.94
N SER A 81 6.23 -2.10 -3.16
CA SER A 81 6.05 -0.72 -2.74
C SER A 81 4.82 -0.07 -3.36
N PHE A 82 4.63 -0.23 -4.68
CA PHE A 82 3.45 0.27 -5.37
C PHE A 82 2.15 -0.25 -4.77
N MET A 83 2.04 -1.57 -4.59
CA MET A 83 0.83 -2.19 -4.07
C MET A 83 0.52 -1.66 -2.66
N TYR A 84 1.52 -1.59 -1.78
CA TYR A 84 1.31 -1.19 -0.39
C TYR A 84 0.97 0.28 -0.23
N TRP A 85 1.74 1.22 -0.83
CA TRP A 85 1.40 2.64 -0.67
C TRP A 85 0.04 2.96 -1.30
N PHE A 86 -0.30 2.29 -2.41
CA PHE A 86 -1.60 2.49 -3.07
C PHE A 86 -2.76 1.97 -2.22
N VAL A 87 -2.65 0.74 -1.69
CA VAL A 87 -3.69 0.18 -0.81
C VAL A 87 -3.81 0.99 0.48
N SER A 88 -2.70 1.41 1.10
CA SER A 88 -2.73 2.28 2.28
C SER A 88 -3.39 3.63 1.99
N LEU A 89 -3.20 4.18 0.79
CA LEU A 89 -3.88 5.41 0.35
C LEU A 89 -5.39 5.20 0.17
N LEU A 90 -5.83 4.04 -0.32
CA LEU A 90 -7.25 3.68 -0.37
C LEU A 90 -7.85 3.52 1.04
N VAL A 91 -7.12 2.91 1.97
CA VAL A 91 -7.54 2.79 3.38
C VAL A 91 -7.67 4.18 4.01
N LEU A 92 -6.68 5.06 3.80
CA LEU A 92 -6.73 6.44 4.28
C LEU A 92 -7.91 7.22 3.69
N ALA A 93 -8.12 7.14 2.37
CA ALA A 93 -9.25 7.77 1.72
C ALA A 93 -10.59 7.25 2.26
N SER A 94 -10.71 5.93 2.47
CA SER A 94 -11.90 5.33 3.07
C SER A 94 -12.14 5.85 4.50
N ALA A 95 -11.08 5.95 5.31
CA ALA A 95 -11.16 6.49 6.67
C ALA A 95 -11.55 7.98 6.71
N LEU A 96 -11.11 8.77 5.74
CA LEU A 96 -11.41 10.20 5.65
C LEU A 96 -12.81 10.49 5.11
N LEU A 97 -13.31 9.68 4.18
CA LEU A 97 -14.54 9.96 3.44
C LEU A 97 -15.78 9.26 4.00
N SER A 98 -15.61 8.25 4.86
CA SER A 98 -16.71 7.44 5.39
C SER A 98 -16.89 7.63 6.90
N ASN A 99 -18.15 7.80 7.33
CA ASN A 99 -18.54 7.72 8.75
C ASN A 99 -18.18 6.36 9.39
N THR A 100 -18.04 5.30 8.59
CA THR A 100 -17.64 3.95 9.03
C THR A 100 -16.19 3.61 8.70
N GLY A 101 -15.42 4.50 8.09
CA GLY A 101 -14.09 4.22 7.56
C GLY A 101 -13.07 3.78 8.62
N ILE A 102 -13.31 4.15 9.88
CA ILE A 102 -12.56 3.65 11.06
C ILE A 102 -12.64 2.13 11.16
N ASN A 103 -13.73 1.50 10.71
CA ASN A 103 -13.94 0.07 10.82
C ASN A 103 -13.00 -0.73 9.91
N VAL A 104 -12.50 -0.17 8.79
CA VAL A 104 -11.56 -0.88 7.90
C VAL A 104 -10.30 -1.29 8.67
N THR A 105 -9.79 -0.40 9.52
CA THR A 105 -8.59 -0.66 10.36
C THR A 105 -8.81 -1.72 11.45
N SER A 106 -10.05 -2.12 11.70
CA SER A 106 -10.41 -3.17 12.65
C SER A 106 -10.56 -4.56 12.01
N THR A 107 -10.53 -4.64 10.68
CA THR A 107 -10.77 -5.90 9.95
C THR A 107 -9.59 -6.87 10.06
N PHE A 108 -9.85 -8.16 9.81
CA PHE A 108 -8.77 -9.14 9.67
C PHE A 108 -7.93 -8.88 8.41
N PHE A 109 -8.55 -8.38 7.35
CA PHE A 109 -7.86 -7.92 6.15
C PHE A 109 -6.76 -6.91 6.49
N TYR A 110 -7.08 -5.90 7.30
CA TYR A 110 -6.11 -4.89 7.69
C TYR A 110 -4.91 -5.48 8.47
N VAL A 111 -5.17 -6.40 9.40
CA VAL A 111 -4.08 -7.10 10.12
C VAL A 111 -3.18 -7.87 9.16
N LEU A 112 -3.75 -8.58 8.19
CA LEU A 112 -2.98 -9.31 7.19
C LEU A 112 -2.20 -8.37 6.27
N LEU A 113 -2.81 -7.25 5.84
CA LEU A 113 -2.14 -6.23 5.05
C LEU A 113 -0.87 -5.78 5.76
N GLU A 114 -0.97 -5.34 7.01
CA GLU A 114 0.18 -4.87 7.79
C GLU A 114 1.21 -5.98 8.03
N ALA A 115 0.78 -7.19 8.41
CA ALA A 115 1.70 -8.30 8.67
C ALA A 115 2.48 -8.75 7.42
N PHE A 116 1.81 -8.85 6.26
CA PHE A 116 2.49 -9.17 5.01
C PHE A 116 3.30 -7.97 4.48
N GLY A 117 2.88 -6.74 4.77
CA GLY A 117 3.66 -5.54 4.47
C GLY A 117 5.02 -5.59 5.16
N PHE A 118 5.04 -5.93 6.45
CA PHE A 118 6.27 -6.19 7.18
C PHE A 118 7.16 -7.22 6.49
N VAL A 119 6.62 -8.40 6.17
CA VAL A 119 7.42 -9.50 5.58
C VAL A 119 7.99 -9.11 4.22
N PHE A 120 7.16 -8.56 3.32
CA PHE A 120 7.57 -8.28 1.95
C PHE A 120 8.54 -7.10 1.83
N TYR A 121 8.30 -6.02 2.58
CA TYR A 121 9.25 -4.91 2.62
C TYR A 121 10.56 -5.30 3.31
N LEU A 122 10.54 -6.22 4.29
CA LEU A 122 11.75 -6.71 4.94
C LEU A 122 12.58 -7.55 3.96
N SER A 123 11.95 -8.51 3.27
CA SER A 123 12.64 -9.33 2.26
C SER A 123 13.17 -8.50 1.09
N GLY A 124 12.40 -7.52 0.64
CA GLY A 124 12.81 -6.58 -0.41
C GLY A 124 13.95 -5.66 0.04
N GLY A 125 13.91 -5.19 1.29
CA GLY A 125 14.97 -4.35 1.84
C GLY A 125 16.28 -5.11 1.95
N ILE A 126 16.25 -6.33 2.51
CA ILE A 126 17.43 -7.19 2.62
C ILE A 126 18.00 -7.52 1.23
N SER A 127 17.15 -7.82 0.24
CA SER A 127 17.62 -8.16 -1.10
C SER A 127 18.30 -6.98 -1.81
N LEU A 128 17.81 -5.75 -1.62
CA LEU A 128 18.45 -4.56 -2.16
C LEU A 128 19.73 -4.16 -1.42
N LEU A 129 19.80 -4.42 -0.10
CA LEU A 129 21.02 -4.21 0.68
C LEU A 129 22.12 -5.23 0.37
N ALA A 130 21.75 -6.39 -0.17
CA ALA A 130 22.69 -7.42 -0.63
C ALA A 130 23.26 -7.15 -2.03
N LEU A 131 22.77 -6.14 -2.75
CA LEU A 131 23.33 -5.72 -4.04
C LEU A 131 24.71 -5.07 -3.84
N GLU A 132 25.53 -5.08 -4.90
CA GLU A 132 26.87 -4.49 -4.84
C GLU A 132 26.83 -3.01 -4.40
N ALA A 133 27.79 -2.62 -3.55
CA ALA A 133 27.85 -1.30 -2.91
C ALA A 133 27.97 -0.11 -3.89
N SER A 134 28.21 -0.35 -5.18
CA SER A 134 28.24 0.67 -6.23
C SER A 134 26.84 1.24 -6.56
N GLN A 135 25.77 0.58 -6.10
CA GLN A 135 24.38 0.93 -6.39
C GLN A 135 23.72 1.77 -5.29
N SER A 136 24.27 2.95 -5.00
CA SER A 136 23.83 3.82 -3.89
C SER A 136 22.32 4.11 -3.85
N VAL A 137 21.68 4.27 -5.02
CA VAL A 137 20.22 4.51 -5.12
C VAL A 137 19.42 3.25 -4.74
N ALA A 138 19.88 2.06 -5.14
CA ALA A 138 19.25 0.80 -4.73
C ALA A 138 19.47 0.52 -3.24
N THR A 139 20.64 0.83 -2.70
CA THR A 139 20.89 0.75 -1.25
C THR A 139 19.95 1.68 -0.49
N ALA A 140 19.76 2.92 -0.95
CA ALA A 140 18.81 3.85 -0.34
C ALA A 140 17.37 3.33 -0.41
N ALA A 141 16.95 2.77 -1.55
CA ALA A 141 15.66 2.09 -1.67
C ALA A 141 15.53 0.92 -0.67
N GLY A 142 16.60 0.14 -0.49
CA GLY A 142 16.68 -0.92 0.51
C GLY A 142 16.46 -0.41 1.93
N VAL A 143 17.11 0.69 2.32
CA VAL A 143 16.93 1.31 3.64
C VAL A 143 15.48 1.77 3.84
N PHE A 144 14.89 2.47 2.87
CA PHE A 144 13.48 2.90 2.97
C PHE A 144 12.51 1.72 2.97
N SER A 145 12.85 0.62 2.29
CA SER A 145 12.10 -0.64 2.37
C SER A 145 12.15 -1.21 3.80
N ILE A 146 13.30 -1.23 4.47
CA ILE A 146 13.40 -1.66 5.87
C ILE A 146 12.60 -0.74 6.80
N ILE A 147 12.65 0.58 6.60
CA ILE A 147 11.83 1.52 7.37
C ILE A 147 10.34 1.21 7.18
N SER A 148 9.91 0.97 5.94
CA SER A 148 8.51 0.62 5.64
C SER A 148 8.10 -0.70 6.28
N ALA A 149 9.00 -1.70 6.30
CA ALA A 149 8.77 -2.94 7.01
C ALA A 149 8.51 -2.69 8.50
N VAL A 150 9.37 -1.91 9.16
CA VAL A 150 9.21 -1.58 10.59
C VAL A 150 7.88 -0.88 10.86
N LEU A 151 7.48 0.06 10.01
CA LEU A 151 6.19 0.75 10.15
C LEU A 151 5.01 -0.22 10.09
N HIS A 152 4.95 -1.05 9.04
CA HIS A 152 3.92 -2.08 8.90
C HIS A 152 3.93 -3.09 10.06
N GLY A 153 5.11 -3.48 10.56
CA GLY A 153 5.25 -4.38 11.70
C GLY A 153 4.74 -3.78 13.01
N LEU A 154 5.07 -2.51 13.27
CA LEU A 154 4.54 -1.76 14.41
C LEU A 154 3.02 -1.60 14.31
N HIS A 155 2.51 -1.33 13.12
CA HIS A 155 1.08 -1.17 12.90
C HIS A 155 0.32 -2.48 13.14
N ALA A 156 0.81 -3.60 12.58
CA ALA A 156 0.25 -4.92 12.83
C ALA A 156 0.20 -5.25 14.33
N LEU A 157 1.29 -4.95 15.06
CA LEU A 157 1.37 -5.18 16.50
C LEU A 157 0.35 -4.32 17.27
N LEU A 158 0.24 -3.03 16.94
CA LEU A 158 -0.72 -2.14 17.60
C LEU A 158 -2.17 -2.59 17.38
N VAL A 159 -2.53 -2.97 16.17
CA VAL A 159 -3.88 -3.47 15.86
C VAL A 159 -4.15 -4.77 16.60
N TYR A 160 -3.18 -5.70 16.65
CA TYR A 160 -3.30 -6.95 17.38
C TYR A 160 -3.48 -6.74 18.89
N LEU A 161 -2.68 -5.85 19.50
CA LEU A 161 -2.78 -5.54 20.93
C LEU A 161 -4.10 -4.86 21.28
N LYS A 162 -4.62 -3.99 20.41
CA LYS A 162 -5.91 -3.32 20.60
C LYS A 162 -7.09 -4.30 20.58
N LYS A 163 -6.99 -5.42 19.84
CA LYS A 163 -8.02 -6.48 19.82
C LYS A 163 -8.03 -7.38 21.05
N LYS A 164 -6.95 -7.43 21.84
CA LYS A 164 -6.86 -8.26 23.05
C LYS A 164 -7.42 -7.58 24.31
N LYS A 165 -7.60 -6.26 24.29
CA LYS A 165 -8.20 -5.48 25.37
C LYS A 165 -9.70 -5.37 25.15
#